data_AF-A0A0G3H3R0-F1
#
_entry.id   AF-A0A0G3H3R0-F1
#
_cell.length_a   1.000
_cell.length_b   1.000
_cell.length_c   1.000
_cell.angle_alpha   90.00
_cell.angle_beta   90.00
_cell.angle_gamma   90.00
#
_symmetry.space_group_name_H-M   'P 1'
#
loop_
_entity.id
_entity.type
_entity.pdbx_description
1 polymer ?
#
loop_
_entity_poly.entity_id
_entity_poly.type
_entity_poly.pdbx_seq_one_letter_code
_entity_poly.pdbx_strand_id
1 'polypeptide(L)'
;MSNISGSAYVQSQSVDKRSAGRLRYLIGRMRHVPAQSSQRMVRRTVQPGPHTLRRYTLGSLMVEAARSVYVSSALARQLVAAEFDRRGLTESADTMRHFEDIENRFVDATDHSDLDVMFAQIADTHNVDGVLRLVGVSLDASEPDFTLGQESTLLSPQEQLDDLISVGAPQEMIDAYTSTIDISSESFDATDNAQNYTDSTELAVDLDYSTENTSSSEL
;
A
#
# COMPACT_ATOMS: atom_id res chain seq x y z
N MET A 1 45.88 -26.13 6.88
CA MET A 1 44.77 -25.64 7.72
C MET A 1 44.31 -24.28 7.21
N SER A 2 43.21 -24.24 6.45
CA SER A 2 42.50 -22.99 6.13
C SER A 2 41.04 -23.34 5.85
N ASN A 3 40.23 -23.37 6.90
CA ASN A 3 38.77 -23.43 6.79
C ASN A 3 38.24 -22.00 6.79
N ILE A 4 38.01 -21.43 5.61
CA ILE A 4 37.17 -20.25 5.43
C ILE A 4 36.17 -20.61 4.33
N SER A 5 35.17 -21.42 4.67
CA SER A 5 34.09 -21.78 3.74
C SER A 5 32.77 -22.03 4.48
N GLY A 6 32.48 -21.20 5.48
CA GLY A 6 31.31 -21.41 6.35
C GLY A 6 30.41 -20.19 6.59
N SER A 7 30.77 -18.98 6.13
CA SER A 7 30.06 -17.76 6.57
C SER A 7 29.26 -17.02 5.50
N ALA A 8 29.23 -17.50 4.25
CA ALA A 8 28.50 -16.84 3.15
C ALA A 8 27.32 -17.67 2.61
N TYR A 9 27.10 -18.88 3.11
CA TYR A 9 26.10 -19.82 2.59
C TYR A 9 24.69 -19.65 3.21
N VAL A 10 24.52 -18.72 4.16
CA VAL A 10 23.27 -18.58 4.95
C VAL A 10 22.52 -17.27 4.63
N GLN A 11 23.06 -16.40 3.75
CA GLN A 11 22.58 -15.02 3.63
C GLN A 11 21.86 -14.66 2.31
N SER A 12 21.48 -15.60 1.45
CA SER A 12 20.78 -15.24 0.19
C SER A 12 19.78 -16.30 -0.29
N GLN A 13 18.66 -16.47 0.40
CA GLN A 13 17.43 -16.55 -0.39
C GLN A 13 17.26 -15.17 -1.04
N SER A 14 17.13 -15.08 -2.37
CA SER A 14 16.87 -13.79 -3.04
C SER A 14 15.67 -13.09 -2.39
N VAL A 15 15.63 -11.76 -2.41
CA VAL A 15 14.49 -10.99 -1.89
C VAL A 15 13.17 -11.52 -2.44
N ASP A 16 13.16 -11.95 -3.70
CA ASP A 16 12.03 -12.61 -4.35
C ASP A 16 11.62 -13.93 -3.69
N LYS A 17 12.56 -14.84 -3.37
CA LYS A 17 12.25 -16.10 -2.68
C LYS A 17 11.55 -15.88 -1.34
N ARG A 18 12.07 -14.94 -0.55
CA ARG A 18 11.45 -14.57 0.73
C ARG A 18 10.08 -13.94 0.52
N SER A 19 9.97 -13.07 -0.49
CA SER A 19 8.74 -12.39 -0.87
C SER A 19 7.65 -13.37 -1.31
N ALA A 20 8.00 -14.32 -2.17
CA ALA A 20 7.13 -15.38 -2.63
C ALA A 20 6.69 -16.30 -1.48
N GLY A 21 7.60 -16.68 -0.58
CA GLY A 21 7.26 -17.45 0.63
C GLY A 21 6.23 -16.73 1.50
N ARG A 22 6.50 -15.45 1.83
CA ARG A 22 5.57 -14.59 2.59
C ARG A 22 4.24 -14.42 1.87
N LEU A 23 4.25 -14.21 0.55
CA LEU A 23 3.04 -14.05 -0.25
C LEU A 23 2.18 -15.33 -0.25
N ARG A 24 2.79 -16.50 -0.41
CA ARG A 24 2.08 -17.80 -0.31
C ARG A 24 1.43 -17.96 1.05
N TYR A 25 2.17 -17.64 2.12
CA TYR A 25 1.64 -17.67 3.47
C TYR A 25 0.45 -16.71 3.64
N LEU A 26 0.56 -15.45 3.18
CA LEU A 26 -0.53 -14.46 3.25
C LEU A 26 -1.78 -14.91 2.49
N ILE A 27 -1.60 -15.39 1.26
CA ILE A 27 -2.71 -15.90 0.44
C ILE A 27 -3.37 -17.09 1.14
N GLY A 28 -2.58 -18.03 1.65
CA GLY A 28 -3.08 -19.17 2.42
C GLY A 28 -3.93 -18.73 3.61
N ARG A 29 -3.43 -17.80 4.44
CA ARG A 29 -4.18 -17.23 5.57
C ARG A 29 -5.49 -16.59 5.12
N MET A 30 -5.46 -15.76 4.07
CA MET A 30 -6.64 -15.05 3.58
C MET A 30 -7.72 -15.96 2.99
N ARG A 31 -7.35 -17.07 2.34
CA ARG A 31 -8.31 -18.07 1.85
C ARG A 31 -9.10 -18.74 2.97
N HIS A 32 -8.53 -18.82 4.17
CA HIS A 32 -9.15 -19.46 5.33
C HIS A 32 -9.96 -18.51 6.21
N VAL A 33 -10.00 -17.20 5.91
CA VAL A 33 -10.86 -16.26 6.62
C VAL A 33 -12.31 -16.48 6.15
N PRO A 34 -13.23 -17.01 6.98
CA PRO A 34 -14.61 -17.24 6.56
C PRO A 34 -15.28 -15.91 6.23
N ALA A 35 -16.05 -15.89 5.13
CA ALA A 35 -16.75 -14.70 4.62
C ALA A 35 -17.76 -14.04 5.59
N GLN A 36 -17.90 -14.54 6.82
CA GLN A 36 -18.82 -14.01 7.82
C GLN A 36 -18.46 -12.59 8.32
N SER A 37 -17.26 -12.06 8.07
CA SER A 37 -16.91 -10.67 8.38
C SER A 37 -17.10 -9.71 7.19
N SER A 38 -18.04 -10.00 6.28
CA SER A 38 -18.32 -9.26 5.03
C SER A 38 -18.66 -7.77 5.18
N GLN A 39 -18.75 -7.23 6.39
CA GLN A 39 -19.18 -5.83 6.61
C GLN A 39 -18.04 -4.83 6.87
N ARG A 40 -16.79 -5.26 7.08
CA ARG A 40 -15.74 -4.33 7.54
C ARG A 40 -14.47 -4.25 6.71
N MET A 41 -14.34 -5.06 5.67
CA MET A 41 -13.37 -4.75 4.64
C MET A 41 -14.00 -3.64 3.80
N VAL A 42 -13.51 -2.41 3.91
CA VAL A 42 -13.93 -1.30 3.05
C VAL A 42 -13.67 -1.78 1.63
N ARG A 43 -14.75 -2.22 0.96
CA ARG A 43 -14.70 -2.52 -0.47
C ARG A 43 -14.33 -1.20 -1.11
N ARG A 44 -13.08 -1.09 -1.57
CA ARG A 44 -12.69 0.02 -2.41
C ARG A 44 -13.67 0.03 -3.58
N THR A 45 -14.24 1.20 -3.86
CA THR A 45 -15.13 1.39 -5.00
C THR A 45 -14.41 1.03 -6.30
N VAL A 46 -13.09 1.25 -6.32
CA VAL A 46 -12.22 0.97 -7.47
C VAL A 46 -10.91 0.32 -6.99
N GLN A 47 -10.44 -0.67 -7.73
CA GLN A 47 -9.15 -1.34 -7.47
C GLN A 47 -7.98 -0.43 -7.88
N PRO A 48 -6.79 -0.57 -7.29
CA PRO A 48 -5.63 0.18 -7.75
C PRO A 48 -5.27 -0.21 -9.20
N GLY A 49 -5.05 0.80 -10.04
CA GLY A 49 -4.59 0.61 -11.41
C GLY A 49 -3.06 0.48 -11.52
N PRO A 50 -2.54 0.25 -12.74
CA PRO A 50 -1.12 0.08 -13.00
C PRO A 50 -0.23 1.17 -12.39
N HIS A 51 -0.57 2.46 -12.55
CA HIS A 51 0.25 3.58 -12.09
C HIS A 51 0.25 3.69 -10.56
N THR A 52 -0.89 3.45 -9.93
CA THR A 52 -1.03 3.35 -8.48
C THR A 52 -0.14 2.23 -7.92
N LEU A 53 -0.18 1.04 -8.53
CA LEU A 53 0.62 -0.10 -8.08
C LEU A 53 2.11 0.16 -8.16
N ARG A 54 2.60 0.94 -9.14
CA ARG A 54 4.02 1.33 -9.21
C ARG A 54 4.50 2.08 -7.97
N ARG A 55 3.62 2.85 -7.33
CA ARG A 55 3.94 3.65 -6.14
C ARG A 55 3.86 2.86 -4.84
N TYR A 56 3.33 1.64 -4.87
CA TYR A 56 3.22 0.80 -3.68
C TYR A 56 4.61 0.36 -3.20
N THR A 57 4.82 0.36 -1.89
CA THR A 57 5.93 -0.35 -1.26
C THR A 57 5.76 -1.86 -1.45
N LEU A 58 6.79 -2.66 -1.16
CA LEU A 58 6.72 -4.11 -1.29
C LEU A 58 5.60 -4.71 -0.41
N GLY A 59 5.50 -4.26 0.84
CA GLY A 59 4.46 -4.65 1.77
C GLY A 59 3.07 -4.24 1.31
N SER A 60 2.91 -3.03 0.77
CA SER A 60 1.63 -2.58 0.19
C SER A 60 1.22 -3.44 -1.01
N LEU A 61 2.18 -3.81 -1.87
CA LEU A 61 1.94 -4.68 -3.02
C LEU A 61 1.57 -6.11 -2.59
N MET A 62 2.25 -6.68 -1.59
CA MET A 62 1.90 -7.99 -1.02
C MET A 62 0.51 -8.01 -0.38
N VAL A 63 0.11 -6.92 0.27
CA VAL A 63 -1.21 -6.76 0.85
C VAL A 63 -2.28 -6.71 -0.24
N GLU A 64 -2.04 -5.95 -1.31
CA GLU A 64 -2.97 -5.90 -2.44
C GLU A 64 -3.05 -7.25 -3.16
N ALA A 65 -1.94 -7.98 -3.25
CA ALA A 65 -1.90 -9.34 -3.76
C ALA A 65 -2.84 -10.26 -2.96
N ALA A 66 -2.71 -10.28 -1.63
CA ALA A 66 -3.57 -11.07 -0.75
C ALA A 66 -5.05 -10.62 -0.82
N ARG A 67 -5.30 -9.31 -0.88
CA ARG A 67 -6.64 -8.72 -1.07
C ARG A 67 -7.28 -9.18 -2.38
N SER A 68 -6.53 -9.17 -3.49
CA SER A 68 -7.03 -9.55 -4.82
C SER A 68 -7.48 -11.02 -4.90
N VAL A 69 -6.82 -11.90 -4.13
CA VAL A 69 -7.25 -13.30 -3.96
C VAL A 69 -8.51 -13.38 -3.10
N TYR A 70 -8.53 -12.68 -1.96
CA TYR A 70 -9.69 -12.67 -1.06
C TYR A 70 -10.97 -12.18 -1.75
N VAL A 71 -10.90 -11.07 -2.50
CA VAL A 71 -12.05 -10.54 -3.26
C VAL A 71 -12.29 -11.27 -4.59
N SER A 72 -11.47 -12.29 -4.89
CA SER A 72 -11.55 -13.11 -6.10
C SER A 72 -11.49 -12.31 -7.42
N SER A 73 -10.81 -11.16 -7.46
CA SER A 73 -10.70 -10.36 -8.67
C SER A 73 -9.53 -10.80 -9.57
N ALA A 74 -9.85 -11.36 -10.73
CA ALA A 74 -8.85 -11.78 -11.72
C ALA A 74 -8.02 -10.60 -12.26
N LEU A 75 -8.66 -9.44 -12.47
CA LEU A 75 -7.99 -8.24 -12.98
C LEU A 75 -6.93 -7.71 -12.00
N ALA A 76 -7.27 -7.49 -10.72
CA ALA A 76 -6.27 -7.09 -9.72
C ALA A 76 -5.13 -8.11 -9.62
N ARG A 77 -5.43 -9.41 -9.67
CA ARG A 77 -4.37 -10.44 -9.66
C ARG A 77 -3.39 -10.27 -10.82
N GLN A 78 -3.90 -10.01 -12.02
CA GLN A 78 -3.07 -9.79 -13.21
C GLN A 78 -2.22 -8.50 -13.08
N LEU A 79 -2.83 -7.40 -12.63
CA LEU A 79 -2.14 -6.13 -12.44
C LEU A 79 -1.02 -6.24 -11.39
N VAL A 80 -1.30 -6.88 -10.26
CA VAL A 80 -0.31 -7.12 -9.20
C VAL A 80 0.80 -8.07 -9.68
N ALA A 81 0.47 -9.15 -10.41
CA ALA A 81 1.48 -10.04 -10.98
C ALA A 81 2.40 -9.33 -11.98
N ALA A 82 1.83 -8.49 -12.84
CA ALA A 82 2.60 -7.67 -13.78
C ALA A 82 3.53 -6.68 -13.06
N GLU A 83 3.06 -6.11 -11.95
CA GLU A 83 3.88 -5.22 -11.14
C GLU A 83 5.03 -5.95 -10.43
N PHE A 84 4.80 -7.17 -9.92
CA PHE A 84 5.88 -8.01 -9.39
C PHE A 84 6.95 -8.30 -10.46
N ASP A 85 6.55 -8.71 -11.67
CA ASP A 85 7.49 -8.93 -12.78
C ASP A 85 8.29 -7.67 -13.12
N ARG A 86 7.62 -6.50 -13.16
CA ARG A 86 8.28 -5.21 -13.43
C ARG A 86 9.38 -4.91 -12.41
N ARG A 87 9.23 -5.34 -11.16
CA ARG A 87 10.22 -5.20 -10.08
C ARG A 87 11.23 -6.35 -10.03
N GLY A 88 11.20 -7.29 -10.98
CA GLY A 88 12.09 -8.46 -11.01
C GLY A 88 11.75 -9.52 -9.97
N LEU A 89 10.52 -9.51 -9.43
CA LEU A 89 10.02 -10.46 -8.44
C LEU A 89 9.24 -11.59 -9.13
N THR A 90 9.93 -12.32 -10.00
CA THR A 90 9.34 -13.37 -10.85
C THR A 90 8.69 -14.51 -10.06
N GLU A 91 9.25 -14.94 -8.93
CA GLU A 91 8.64 -15.99 -8.09
C GLU A 91 7.38 -15.49 -7.38
N SER A 92 7.35 -14.21 -7.01
CA SER A 92 6.17 -13.56 -6.43
C SER A 92 5.07 -13.37 -7.49
N ALA A 93 5.42 -12.99 -8.72
CA ALA A 93 4.50 -12.92 -9.84
C ALA A 93 3.92 -14.30 -10.21
N ASP A 94 4.77 -15.32 -10.22
CA ASP A 94 4.38 -16.70 -10.47
C ASP A 94 3.41 -17.21 -9.40
N THR A 95 3.66 -16.87 -8.13
CA THR A 95 2.75 -17.16 -7.01
C THR A 95 1.36 -16.56 -7.24
N MET A 96 1.26 -15.36 -7.82
CA MET A 96 -0.05 -14.75 -8.14
C MET A 96 -0.76 -15.41 -9.32
N ARG A 97 -0.01 -15.90 -10.30
CA ARG A 97 -0.56 -16.62 -11.47
C ARG A 97 -1.08 -17.99 -11.08
N HIS A 98 -0.36 -18.68 -10.20
CA HIS A 98 -0.64 -20.05 -9.74
C HIS A 98 -1.17 -20.06 -8.31
N PHE A 99 -1.92 -19.02 -7.91
CA PHE A 99 -2.38 -18.88 -6.51
C PHE A 99 -3.34 -20.00 -6.08
N GLU A 100 -3.99 -20.67 -7.04
CA GLU A 100 -4.90 -21.78 -6.80
C GLU A 100 -4.16 -23.02 -6.29
N ASP A 101 -2.91 -23.21 -6.76
CA ASP A 101 -2.03 -24.33 -6.45
C ASP A 101 -1.33 -24.20 -5.09
N ILE A 102 -1.46 -23.05 -4.44
CA ILE A 102 -0.96 -22.84 -3.08
C ILE A 102 -1.76 -23.78 -2.15
N GLU A 103 -1.13 -24.88 -1.73
CA GLU A 103 -1.73 -25.91 -0.89
C GLU A 103 -2.37 -25.31 0.37
N ASN A 104 -3.55 -25.82 0.73
CA ASN A 104 -4.31 -25.44 1.93
C ASN A 104 -3.64 -25.82 3.27
N ARG A 105 -2.36 -26.19 3.26
CA ARG A 105 -1.57 -26.51 4.44
C ARG A 105 -0.37 -25.60 4.40
N PHE A 106 -0.29 -24.69 5.39
CA PHE A 106 0.75 -23.68 5.58
C PHE A 106 2.09 -24.19 5.05
N VAL A 107 2.49 -23.67 3.88
CA VAL A 107 3.71 -24.09 3.19
C VAL A 107 4.88 -23.71 4.08
N ASP A 108 5.30 -24.69 4.88
CA ASP A 108 6.43 -24.67 5.79
C ASP A 108 7.71 -24.69 4.95
N ALA A 109 8.21 -23.50 4.60
CA ALA A 109 9.54 -23.34 4.01
C ALA A 109 10.26 -22.06 4.49
N THR A 110 9.59 -21.23 5.28
CA THR A 110 10.14 -19.98 5.81
C THR A 110 9.55 -19.74 7.20
N ASP A 111 10.40 -19.39 8.17
CA ASP A 111 9.95 -18.94 9.49
C ASP A 111 9.10 -17.67 9.29
N HIS A 112 7.80 -17.81 9.56
CA HIS A 112 6.81 -16.74 9.47
C HIS A 112 6.30 -16.36 10.87
N SER A 113 7.03 -16.70 11.92
CA SER A 113 6.64 -16.43 13.32
C SER A 113 6.26 -14.95 13.56
N ASP A 114 6.94 -14.01 12.92
CA ASP A 114 6.60 -12.59 12.97
C ASP A 114 5.21 -12.29 12.40
N LEU A 115 4.85 -12.92 11.28
CA LEU A 115 3.51 -12.79 10.67
C LEU A 115 2.45 -13.52 11.50
N ASP A 116 2.77 -14.69 12.05
CA ASP A 116 1.86 -15.46 12.91
C ASP A 116 1.47 -14.69 14.17
N VAL A 117 2.43 -14.06 14.86
CA VAL A 117 2.18 -13.22 16.04
C VAL A 117 1.28 -12.05 15.68
N MET A 118 1.52 -11.42 14.53
CA MET A 118 0.67 -10.34 14.06
C MET A 118 -0.74 -10.85 13.76
N PHE A 119 -0.91 -11.92 12.97
CA PHE A 119 -2.22 -12.53 12.69
C PHE A 119 -2.95 -13.02 13.95
N ALA A 120 -2.24 -13.40 15.01
CA ALA A 120 -2.83 -13.80 16.29
C ALA A 120 -3.37 -12.59 17.07
N GLN A 121 -2.62 -11.50 17.19
CA GLN A 121 -3.10 -10.23 17.81
C GLN A 121 -4.30 -9.62 17.07
N ILE A 122 -4.39 -9.98 15.80
CA ILE A 122 -5.37 -9.55 14.81
C ILE A 122 -6.71 -10.28 14.94
N ALA A 123 -6.69 -11.59 15.25
CA ALA A 123 -7.87 -12.44 15.32
C ALA A 123 -8.88 -11.96 16.37
N ASP A 124 -8.38 -11.29 17.42
CA ASP A 124 -9.19 -10.74 18.51
C ASP A 124 -10.02 -9.50 18.13
N THR A 125 -9.71 -8.82 17.01
CA THR A 125 -10.31 -7.51 16.66
C THR A 125 -11.36 -7.58 15.54
N HIS A 126 -11.44 -8.70 14.84
CA HIS A 126 -12.27 -8.88 13.63
C HIS A 126 -12.07 -7.79 12.55
N ASN A 127 -10.88 -7.18 12.47
CA ASN A 127 -10.61 -6.04 11.58
C ASN A 127 -9.64 -6.39 10.43
N VAL A 128 -10.10 -7.13 9.42
CA VAL A 128 -9.28 -7.58 8.28
C VAL A 128 -8.50 -6.46 7.57
N ASP A 129 -9.03 -5.23 7.50
CA ASP A 129 -8.30 -4.10 6.88
C ASP A 129 -7.16 -3.59 7.77
N GLY A 130 -7.40 -3.44 9.07
CA GLY A 130 -6.35 -3.07 10.02
C GLY A 130 -5.22 -4.10 10.05
N VAL A 131 -5.59 -5.36 9.87
CA VAL A 131 -4.68 -6.52 9.81
C VAL A 131 -3.75 -6.44 8.63
N LEU A 132 -4.34 -6.32 7.44
CA LEU A 132 -3.60 -6.23 6.20
C LEU A 132 -2.70 -5.00 6.19
N ARG A 133 -3.16 -3.87 6.74
CA ARG A 133 -2.32 -2.67 6.88
C ARG A 133 -1.11 -2.91 7.77
N LEU A 134 -1.28 -3.55 8.93
CA LEU A 134 -0.18 -3.85 9.85
C LEU A 134 0.84 -4.81 9.22
N VAL A 135 0.35 -5.84 8.54
CA VAL A 135 1.18 -6.77 7.76
C VAL A 135 2.01 -6.03 6.73
N GLY A 136 1.41 -5.11 5.96
CA GLY A 136 2.13 -4.30 4.98
C GLY A 136 3.27 -3.49 5.61
N VAL A 137 2.98 -2.78 6.71
CA VAL A 137 3.99 -2.00 7.46
C VAL A 137 5.13 -2.88 7.96
N SER A 138 4.83 -4.06 8.50
CA SER A 138 5.86 -4.99 8.96
C SER A 138 6.73 -5.53 7.83
N LEU A 139 6.13 -5.82 6.68
CA LEU A 139 6.87 -6.30 5.51
C LEU A 139 7.82 -5.22 5.00
N ASP A 140 7.35 -3.98 4.93
CA ASP A 140 8.19 -2.82 4.57
C ASP A 140 9.33 -2.61 5.56
N ALA A 141 9.07 -2.74 6.86
CA ALA A 141 10.11 -2.63 7.89
C ALA A 141 11.19 -3.71 7.77
N SER A 142 10.84 -4.89 7.25
CA SER A 142 11.78 -6.00 7.05
C SER A 142 12.63 -5.87 5.77
N GLU A 143 12.20 -5.04 4.82
CA GLU A 143 12.88 -4.81 3.54
C GLU A 143 12.85 -3.31 3.18
N PRO A 144 13.40 -2.41 4.03
CA PRO A 144 13.22 -0.96 3.92
C PRO A 144 13.84 -0.36 2.64
N ASP A 145 14.87 -1.01 2.10
CA ASP A 145 15.61 -0.54 0.92
C ASP A 145 15.02 -1.06 -0.41
N PHE A 146 13.93 -1.84 -0.38
CA PHE A 146 13.32 -2.37 -1.60
C PHE A 146 12.48 -1.29 -2.31
N THR A 147 13.16 -0.41 -3.04
CA THR A 147 12.59 0.75 -3.76
C THR A 147 12.46 0.53 -5.27
N LEU A 148 12.54 -0.72 -5.74
CA LEU A 148 12.49 -1.02 -7.17
C LEU A 148 11.19 -0.53 -7.81
N GLY A 149 11.32 0.48 -8.66
CA GLY A 149 10.25 1.01 -9.48
C GLY A 149 9.23 1.91 -8.76
N GLN A 150 9.51 2.36 -7.53
CA GLN A 150 8.64 3.31 -6.83
C GLN A 150 8.78 4.72 -7.43
N GLU A 151 7.69 5.25 -8.00
CA GLU A 151 7.62 6.65 -8.43
C GLU A 151 7.36 7.53 -7.19
N SER A 152 8.20 8.56 -6.97
CA SER A 152 8.19 9.36 -5.73
C SER A 152 7.15 10.49 -5.74
N THR A 153 6.55 10.80 -6.88
CA THR A 153 5.57 11.88 -7.03
C THR A 153 4.13 11.34 -6.95
N LEU A 154 3.17 12.21 -6.67
CA LEU A 154 1.75 11.83 -6.78
C LEU A 154 1.41 11.42 -8.21
N LEU A 155 0.30 10.70 -8.39
CA LEU A 155 -0.22 10.41 -9.72
C LEU A 155 -0.64 11.70 -10.40
N SER A 156 -0.21 11.93 -11.63
CA SER A 156 -0.78 13.00 -12.46
C SER A 156 -2.26 12.74 -12.73
N PRO A 157 -3.06 13.77 -13.05
CA PRO A 157 -4.46 13.58 -13.45
C PRO A 157 -4.64 12.60 -14.61
N GLN A 158 -3.72 12.61 -15.58
CA GLN A 158 -3.73 11.64 -16.68
C GLN A 158 -3.51 10.20 -16.18
N GLU A 159 -2.53 9.98 -15.30
CA GLU A 159 -2.28 8.64 -14.75
C GLU A 159 -3.46 8.14 -13.89
N GLN A 160 -4.12 9.03 -13.17
CA GLN A 160 -5.33 8.69 -12.41
C GLN A 160 -6.47 8.29 -13.35
N LEU A 161 -6.66 9.01 -14.47
CA LEU A 161 -7.63 8.66 -15.49
C LEU A 161 -7.30 7.31 -16.14
N ASP A 162 -6.04 7.10 -16.52
CA ASP A 162 -5.58 5.85 -17.12
C ASP A 162 -5.77 4.66 -16.18
N ASP A 163 -5.53 4.84 -14.88
CA ASP A 163 -5.81 3.84 -13.86
C ASP A 163 -7.31 3.52 -13.77
N LEU A 164 -8.19 4.54 -13.73
CA LEU A 164 -9.65 4.34 -13.70
C LEU A 164 -10.13 3.55 -14.93
N ILE A 165 -9.62 3.89 -16.11
CA ILE A 165 -9.94 3.18 -17.36
C ILE A 165 -9.41 1.74 -17.28
N SER A 166 -8.15 1.56 -16.86
CA SER A 166 -7.49 0.25 -16.83
C SER A 166 -8.19 -0.74 -15.92
N VAL A 167 -8.79 -0.28 -14.83
CA VAL A 167 -9.51 -1.15 -13.87
C VAL A 167 -11.00 -1.29 -14.18
N GLY A 168 -11.46 -0.67 -15.28
CA GLY A 168 -12.86 -0.72 -15.70
C GLY A 168 -13.81 -0.01 -14.75
N ALA A 169 -13.40 1.16 -14.23
CA ALA A 169 -14.28 1.99 -13.40
C ALA A 169 -15.58 2.35 -14.16
N PRO A 170 -16.71 2.57 -13.47
CA PRO A 170 -17.96 2.95 -14.11
C PRO A 170 -17.80 4.22 -14.96
N GLN A 171 -18.43 4.25 -16.14
CA GLN A 171 -18.32 5.39 -17.07
C GLN A 171 -18.72 6.71 -16.39
N GLU A 172 -19.76 6.70 -15.56
CA GLU A 172 -20.20 7.88 -14.79
C GLU A 172 -19.08 8.44 -13.88
N MET A 173 -18.21 7.58 -13.34
CA MET A 173 -17.07 8.00 -12.52
C MET A 173 -15.97 8.61 -13.38
N ILE A 174 -15.72 8.05 -14.56
CA ILE A 174 -14.76 8.57 -15.53
C ILE A 174 -15.21 9.94 -16.04
N ASP A 175 -16.50 10.08 -16.37
CA ASP A 175 -17.11 11.33 -16.83
C ASP A 175 -17.10 12.41 -15.72
N ALA A 176 -17.40 12.03 -14.47
CA ALA A 176 -17.32 12.93 -13.32
C ALA A 176 -15.88 13.40 -13.07
N TYR A 177 -14.90 12.49 -13.17
CA TYR A 177 -13.49 12.83 -13.00
C TYR A 177 -13.01 13.82 -14.08
N THR A 178 -13.25 13.49 -15.35
CA THR A 178 -12.84 14.30 -16.51
C THR A 178 -13.54 15.65 -16.61
N SER A 179 -14.77 15.77 -16.10
CA SER A 179 -15.50 17.05 -16.08
C SER A 179 -15.08 17.99 -14.94
N THR A 180 -14.42 17.47 -13.91
CA THR A 180 -14.05 18.24 -12.70
C THR A 180 -12.58 18.67 -12.72
N ILE A 181 -11.70 17.86 -13.34
CA ILE A 181 -10.26 18.03 -13.27
C ILE A 181 -9.71 18.34 -14.67
N ASP A 182 -8.82 19.32 -14.77
CA ASP A 182 -8.07 19.56 -15.99
C ASP A 182 -7.03 18.45 -16.19
N ILE A 183 -7.13 17.73 -17.30
CA ILE A 183 -6.32 16.53 -17.54
C ILE A 183 -4.92 16.96 -17.98
N SER A 184 -3.96 16.77 -17.08
CA SER A 184 -2.54 17.03 -17.31
C SER A 184 -1.71 15.78 -17.04
N SER A 185 -0.61 15.65 -17.79
CA SER A 185 0.42 14.64 -17.57
C SER A 185 1.41 15.01 -16.45
N GLU A 186 1.32 16.23 -15.91
CA GLU A 186 2.20 16.68 -14.83
C GLU A 186 1.73 16.10 -13.50
N SER A 187 2.64 15.42 -12.80
CA SER A 187 2.40 14.99 -11.42
C SER A 187 2.46 16.20 -10.50
N PHE A 188 1.51 16.31 -9.57
CA PHE A 188 1.58 17.34 -8.54
C PHE A 188 2.80 17.10 -7.66
N ASP A 189 3.72 18.06 -7.62
CA ASP A 189 4.85 18.03 -6.71
C ASP A 189 4.47 18.81 -5.44
N ALA A 190 4.27 18.08 -4.33
CA ALA A 190 3.80 18.68 -3.09
C ALA A 190 4.80 19.68 -2.47
N THR A 191 6.05 19.68 -2.93
CA THR A 191 7.09 20.63 -2.51
C THR A 191 6.96 22.01 -3.16
N ASP A 192 6.29 22.15 -4.31
CA ASP A 192 6.19 23.45 -5.01
C ASP A 192 5.13 24.39 -4.40
N ASN A 193 4.13 23.84 -3.69
CA ASN A 193 3.06 24.66 -3.08
C ASN A 193 3.34 25.12 -1.64
N ALA A 194 4.40 24.61 -0.99
CA ALA A 194 4.76 25.06 0.36
C ALA A 194 5.34 26.48 0.38
N GLN A 195 5.86 27.00 -0.75
CA GLN A 195 6.38 28.37 -0.84
C GLN A 195 5.32 29.43 -1.16
N ASN A 196 4.19 29.07 -1.77
CA ASN A 196 3.14 30.05 -2.12
C ASN A 196 2.14 30.34 -0.98
N TYR A 197 2.13 29.55 0.10
CA TYR A 197 1.29 29.82 1.27
C TYR A 197 1.98 30.61 2.39
N THR A 198 3.28 30.89 2.28
CA THR A 198 4.01 31.72 3.26
C THR A 198 4.05 33.21 2.92
N ASP A 199 3.70 33.60 1.69
CA ASP A 199 3.70 35.02 1.26
C ASP A 199 2.33 35.71 1.41
N SER A 200 1.30 34.97 1.86
CA SER A 200 -0.08 35.51 2.02
C SER A 200 -0.51 35.72 3.49
N THR A 201 0.39 35.54 4.47
CA THR A 201 0.10 35.72 5.91
C THR A 201 0.85 36.90 6.57
N GLU A 202 1.53 37.76 5.82
CA GLU A 202 2.21 38.96 6.34
C GLU A 202 1.37 40.26 6.31
N LEU A 203 0.04 40.18 6.19
CA LEU A 203 -0.85 41.35 6.23
C LEU A 203 -2.06 41.15 7.15
N ALA A 204 -1.84 40.81 8.43
CA ALA A 204 -2.86 40.97 9.48
C ALA A 204 -2.31 40.81 10.91
N VAL A 205 -1.36 41.65 11.35
CA VAL A 205 -1.19 41.93 12.79
C VAL A 205 -0.80 43.40 12.98
N ASP A 206 -1.80 44.28 12.93
CA ASP A 206 -1.77 45.55 13.66
C ASP A 206 -2.94 45.50 14.65
N LEU A 207 -2.69 44.89 15.80
CA LEU A 207 -3.56 44.98 16.97
C LEU A 207 -2.86 45.87 17.99
N ASP A 208 -3.20 47.15 17.87
CA ASP A 208 -2.91 48.25 18.80
C ASP A 208 -3.40 47.88 20.21
N TYR A 209 -2.46 47.53 21.09
CA TYR A 209 -2.69 47.43 22.52
C TYR A 209 -2.42 48.81 23.14
N SER A 210 -3.44 49.65 23.16
CA SER A 210 -3.46 50.86 23.98
C SER A 210 -4.33 50.65 25.21
N THR A 211 -3.67 50.74 26.36
CA THR A 211 -4.15 50.62 27.74
C THR A 211 -4.96 51.83 28.21
N GLU A 212 -6.02 51.62 29.00
CA GLU A 212 -6.58 52.52 30.02
C GLU A 212 -7.60 51.67 30.82
N ASN A 213 -7.35 51.14 32.02
CA ASN A 213 -7.13 51.74 33.34
C ASN A 213 -8.11 52.86 33.73
N THR A 214 -9.19 52.52 34.44
CA THR A 214 -9.59 53.20 35.68
C THR A 214 -10.57 52.36 36.50
N SER A 215 -10.18 52.09 37.75
CA SER A 215 -11.04 51.69 38.87
C SER A 215 -12.15 52.71 39.14
N SER A 216 -13.31 52.23 39.59
CA SER A 216 -13.83 52.43 40.97
C SER A 216 -15.35 52.48 41.06
N SER A 217 -15.86 51.64 41.97
CA SER A 217 -16.93 51.87 42.97
C SER A 217 -18.33 52.35 42.55
N GLU A 218 -19.33 51.51 42.85
CA GLU A 218 -20.42 51.70 43.83
C GLU A 218 -20.96 50.27 44.10
N LEU A 219 -20.90 49.71 45.32
CA LEU A 219 -21.52 50.13 46.60
C LEU A 219 -20.54 50.13 47.78
#